data_AF-A0A521BSR3-F1
#
_entry.id   AF-A0A521BSR3-F1
#
_cell.length_a   1.000
_cell.length_b   1.000
_cell.length_c   1.000
_cell.angle_alpha   90.00
_cell.angle_beta   90.00
_cell.angle_gamma   90.00
#
_symmetry.space_group_name_H-M   'P 1'
#
loop_
_entity.id
_entity.type
_entity.pdbx_description
1 polymer ?
#
loop_
_entity_poly.entity_id
_entity_poly.type
_entity_poly.pdbx_seq_one_letter_code
_entity_poly.pdbx_strand_id
1 'polypeptide(L)'
;MNLFSEDEDWEAKLKPILRKYKGKKHPLEYQNTYQLLVMVILSAQDSDANINTIAPKLFEKYPTLKSISQTDIETFTSHITKVRNYTTKAQWILDIAKTIKEDANIPLTMSGLTALKGVGRKSANVILRETNKPAEGIIADLHVIRVAPRIGIIKESKDGNKVEKDLMQILPKNIWSEIGMAISFLGRETCRPKPKCIECLLADICLYYNTEVI
;
A
#
# COMPACT_ATOMS: atom_id res chain seq x y z
N MET A 1 -5.19 -32.13 -10.06
CA MET A 1 -6.12 -31.62 -9.04
C MET A 1 -6.31 -30.13 -9.31
N ASN A 2 -7.52 -29.73 -9.67
CA ASN A 2 -7.81 -28.36 -10.12
C ASN A 2 -7.89 -27.46 -8.88
N LEU A 3 -6.74 -26.94 -8.42
CA LEU A 3 -6.56 -26.15 -7.17
C LEU A 3 -7.20 -24.75 -7.20
N PHE A 4 -8.00 -24.44 -8.22
CA PHE A 4 -8.63 -23.13 -8.43
C PHE A 4 -10.16 -23.25 -8.48
N SER A 5 -10.74 -24.27 -7.83
CA SER A 5 -12.19 -24.56 -7.85
C SER A 5 -13.03 -23.44 -7.22
N GLU A 6 -14.21 -23.23 -7.81
CA GLU A 6 -15.16 -22.12 -7.58
C GLU A 6 -15.86 -22.09 -6.20
N ASP A 7 -15.43 -22.91 -5.23
CA ASP A 7 -16.10 -23.07 -3.92
C ASP A 7 -15.13 -22.95 -2.71
N GLU A 8 -14.00 -22.27 -2.84
CA GLU A 8 -13.17 -21.98 -1.68
C GLU A 8 -13.69 -20.76 -0.91
N ASP A 9 -14.20 -20.97 0.31
CA ASP A 9 -14.54 -19.89 1.24
C ASP A 9 -13.26 -19.19 1.74
N TRP A 10 -12.69 -18.35 0.87
CA TRP A 10 -11.49 -17.57 1.14
C TRP A 10 -11.68 -16.60 2.30
N GLU A 11 -12.89 -16.09 2.52
CA GLU A 11 -13.16 -15.22 3.67
C GLU A 11 -12.99 -15.99 4.98
N ALA A 12 -13.56 -17.20 5.09
CA ALA A 12 -13.35 -18.06 6.26
C ALA A 12 -11.88 -18.46 6.43
N LYS A 13 -11.22 -18.87 5.33
CA LYS A 13 -9.80 -19.26 5.33
C LYS A 13 -8.86 -18.12 5.76
N LEU A 14 -9.13 -16.88 5.34
CA LEU A 14 -8.29 -15.70 5.64
C LEU A 14 -8.68 -15.01 6.95
N LYS A 15 -9.76 -15.46 7.60
CA LYS A 15 -10.26 -14.93 8.87
C LYS A 15 -9.19 -14.77 9.97
N PRO A 16 -8.21 -15.69 10.16
CA PRO A 16 -7.19 -15.51 11.18
C PRO A 16 -6.35 -14.24 11.00
N ILE A 17 -5.92 -13.95 9.76
CA ILE A 17 -5.10 -12.76 9.48
C ILE A 17 -5.96 -11.49 9.41
N LEU A 18 -7.19 -11.59 8.91
CA LEU A 18 -8.14 -10.49 8.93
C LEU A 18 -8.41 -10.07 10.37
N ARG A 19 -8.65 -11.02 11.30
CA ARG A 19 -8.83 -10.72 12.73
C ARG A 19 -7.59 -10.08 13.36
N LYS A 20 -6.39 -10.60 13.08
CA LYS A 20 -5.14 -10.08 13.66
C LYS A 20 -4.82 -8.65 13.21
N TYR A 21 -5.10 -8.33 11.94
CA TYR A 21 -4.64 -7.08 11.32
C TYR A 21 -5.76 -6.08 11.01
N LYS A 22 -7.02 -6.39 11.32
CA LYS A 22 -8.16 -5.48 11.12
C LYS A 22 -7.90 -4.11 11.73
N GLY A 23 -8.06 -3.06 10.93
CA GLY A 23 -7.90 -1.68 11.39
C GLY A 23 -6.46 -1.29 11.75
N LYS A 24 -5.46 -2.17 11.50
CA LYS A 24 -4.05 -1.79 11.65
C LYS A 24 -3.73 -0.70 10.63
N LYS A 25 -3.28 0.46 11.12
CA LYS A 25 -2.92 1.63 10.31
C LYS A 25 -1.75 1.31 9.39
N HIS A 26 -1.67 1.95 8.21
CA HIS A 26 -0.49 1.84 7.35
C HIS A 26 0.79 2.26 8.12
N PRO A 27 1.96 1.64 7.88
CA PRO A 27 3.22 1.98 8.57
C PRO A 27 3.74 3.43 8.41
N LEU A 28 3.13 4.25 7.56
CA LEU A 28 3.54 5.63 7.37
C LEU A 28 2.89 6.49 8.46
N GLU A 29 3.68 7.33 9.12
CA GLU A 29 3.26 8.11 10.29
C GLU A 29 2.67 9.48 9.91
N TYR A 30 1.55 9.45 9.17
CA TYR A 30 0.83 10.66 8.76
C TYR A 30 -0.23 11.10 9.78
N GLN A 31 -0.53 12.39 9.82
CA GLN A 31 -1.57 12.99 10.68
C GLN A 31 -2.84 13.39 9.92
N ASN A 32 -2.76 13.62 8.61
CA ASN A 32 -3.88 14.02 7.76
C ASN A 32 -3.70 13.52 6.31
N THR A 33 -4.71 13.74 5.46
CA THR A 33 -4.73 13.28 4.05
C THR A 33 -3.64 13.91 3.20
N TYR A 34 -3.31 15.19 3.42
CA TYR A 34 -2.20 15.87 2.74
C TYR A 34 -0.86 15.17 3.02
N GLN A 35 -0.56 14.94 4.30
CA GLN A 35 0.66 14.27 4.70
C GLN A 35 0.71 12.84 4.15
N LEU A 36 -0.41 12.11 4.20
CA LEU A 36 -0.52 10.77 3.63
C LEU A 36 -0.19 10.76 2.13
N LEU A 37 -0.77 11.67 1.34
CA LEU A 37 -0.52 11.77 -0.09
C LEU A 37 0.98 11.99 -0.38
N VAL A 38 1.59 12.96 0.30
CA VAL A 38 3.02 13.27 0.14
C VAL A 38 3.88 12.08 0.55
N MET A 39 3.64 11.48 1.72
CA MET A 39 4.41 10.35 2.21
C MET A 39 4.28 9.12 1.30
N VAL A 40 3.09 8.86 0.73
CA VAL A 40 2.88 7.76 -0.22
C VAL A 40 3.71 7.98 -1.49
N ILE A 41 3.74 9.19 -2.04
CA ILE A 41 4.60 9.52 -3.20
C ILE A 41 6.08 9.36 -2.84
N LEU A 42 6.51 9.86 -1.68
CA LEU A 42 7.89 9.75 -1.22
C LEU A 42 8.31 8.30 -0.97
N SER A 43 7.41 7.44 -0.48
CA SER A 43 7.68 6.02 -0.18
C SER A 43 7.86 5.14 -1.41
N ALA A 44 7.56 5.63 -2.62
CA ALA A 44 7.71 4.82 -3.84
C ALA A 44 9.19 4.38 -4.02
N GLN A 45 9.44 3.06 -3.89
CA GLN A 45 10.78 2.45 -3.93
C GLN A 45 11.72 2.86 -2.79
N ASP A 46 11.16 3.36 -1.69
CA ASP A 46 11.87 3.74 -0.47
C ASP A 46 11.25 2.99 0.73
N SER A 47 11.93 2.98 1.87
CA SER A 47 11.40 2.34 3.07
C SER A 47 10.47 3.28 3.83
N ASP A 48 9.38 2.74 4.38
CA ASP A 48 8.47 3.49 5.27
C ASP A 48 9.26 4.14 6.43
N ALA A 49 10.24 3.42 6.97
CA ALA A 49 11.11 3.91 8.05
C ALA A 49 11.91 5.16 7.64
N ASN A 50 12.56 5.17 6.47
CA ASN A 50 13.29 6.35 5.99
C ASN A 50 12.34 7.54 5.84
N ILE A 51 11.17 7.33 5.23
CA ILE A 51 10.18 8.41 5.06
C ILE A 51 9.69 8.95 6.40
N ASN A 52 9.41 8.09 7.39
CA ASN A 52 9.01 8.51 8.73
C ASN A 52 10.09 9.36 9.43
N THR A 53 11.38 9.16 9.14
CA THR A 53 12.44 10.03 9.70
C THR A 53 12.51 11.42 9.06
N ILE A 54 12.07 11.55 7.79
CA ILE A 54 12.17 12.80 7.01
C ILE A 54 10.91 13.64 7.18
N ALA A 55 9.74 12.99 7.21
CA ALA A 55 8.43 13.62 7.20
C ALA A 55 8.19 14.68 8.30
N PRO A 56 8.59 14.50 9.58
CA PRO A 56 8.28 15.47 10.63
C PRO A 56 8.82 16.88 10.32
N LYS A 57 10.10 17.00 9.96
CA LYS A 57 10.72 18.29 9.61
C LYS A 57 10.15 18.88 8.32
N LEU A 58 9.80 18.02 7.35
CA LEU A 58 9.16 18.46 6.12
C LEU A 58 7.80 19.10 6.40
N PHE A 59 6.96 18.47 7.23
CA PHE A 59 5.61 18.95 7.53
C PHE A 59 5.57 20.07 8.58
N GLU A 60 6.61 20.22 9.39
CA GLU A 60 6.80 21.43 10.20
C GLU A 60 7.04 22.66 9.30
N LYS A 61 7.90 22.50 8.28
CA LYS A 61 8.19 23.56 7.30
C LYS A 61 7.01 23.82 6.36
N TYR A 62 6.30 22.76 5.98
CA TYR A 62 5.17 22.79 5.05
C TYR A 62 3.94 22.17 5.71
N PRO A 63 3.20 22.91 6.55
CA PRO A 63 2.07 22.36 7.30
C PRO A 63 0.86 22.01 6.44
N THR A 64 0.79 22.54 5.21
CA THR A 64 -0.35 22.34 4.28
C THR A 64 0.14 22.17 2.85
N LEU A 65 -0.72 21.62 1.98
CA LEU A 65 -0.45 21.56 0.55
C LEU A 65 -0.29 22.97 -0.05
N LYS A 66 -1.00 23.96 0.48
CA LYS A 66 -0.89 25.37 0.07
C LYS A 66 0.51 25.91 0.31
N SER A 67 1.12 25.60 1.45
CA SER A 67 2.49 26.02 1.74
C SER A 67 3.52 25.41 0.77
N ILE A 68 3.31 24.17 0.31
CA ILE A 68 4.12 23.59 -0.77
C ILE A 68 3.85 24.31 -2.10
N SER A 69 2.62 24.68 -2.41
CA SER A 69 2.29 25.34 -3.69
C SER A 69 3.01 26.68 -3.90
N GLN A 70 3.47 27.29 -2.79
CA GLN A 70 4.13 28.60 -2.75
C GLN A 70 5.67 28.52 -2.69
N THR A 71 6.26 27.33 -2.58
CA THR A 71 7.72 27.15 -2.57
C THR A 71 8.27 26.89 -3.97
N ASP A 72 9.54 27.21 -4.18
CA ASP A 72 10.28 26.81 -5.38
C ASP A 72 10.84 25.38 -5.26
N ILE A 73 11.25 24.83 -6.41
CA ILE A 73 11.74 23.46 -6.55
C ILE A 73 13.06 23.22 -5.80
N GLU A 74 13.97 24.19 -5.77
CA GLU A 74 15.29 24.04 -5.16
C GLU A 74 15.16 23.95 -3.63
N THR A 75 14.40 24.89 -3.05
CA THR A 75 14.08 24.91 -1.62
C THR A 75 13.38 23.62 -1.19
N PHE A 76 12.31 23.20 -1.89
CA PHE A 76 11.59 21.98 -1.53
C PHE A 76 12.49 20.73 -1.63
N THR A 77 13.26 20.63 -2.71
CA THR A 77 14.14 19.48 -2.96
C THR A 77 15.18 19.31 -1.85
N SER A 78 15.71 20.42 -1.31
CA SER A 78 16.70 20.39 -0.22
C SER A 78 16.23 19.62 1.03
N HIS A 79 14.91 19.61 1.29
CA HIS A 79 14.31 18.93 2.44
C HIS A 79 14.15 17.42 2.27
N ILE A 80 14.23 16.89 1.04
CA ILE A 80 13.96 15.48 0.74
C ILE A 80 15.11 14.77 0.02
N THR A 81 16.33 15.32 0.04
CA THR A 81 17.52 14.75 -0.64
C THR A 81 17.87 13.32 -0.21
N LYS A 82 17.42 12.89 0.97
CA LYS A 82 17.59 11.52 1.49
C LYS A 82 16.53 10.52 0.97
N VAL A 83 15.55 10.99 0.21
CA VAL A 83 14.53 10.14 -0.43
C VAL A 83 15.07 9.61 -1.75
N ARG A 84 14.87 8.34 -2.05
CA ARG A 84 15.25 7.78 -3.35
C ARG A 84 14.48 8.45 -4.49
N ASN A 85 15.15 8.79 -5.60
CA ASN A 85 14.56 9.47 -6.76
C ASN A 85 13.88 10.82 -6.37
N TYR A 86 14.46 11.54 -5.40
CA TYR A 86 13.86 12.75 -4.84
C TYR A 86 13.57 13.84 -5.87
N THR A 87 14.41 14.03 -6.90
CA THR A 87 14.24 15.11 -7.89
C THR A 87 12.91 15.00 -8.62
N THR A 88 12.58 13.80 -9.12
CA THR A 88 11.33 13.55 -9.82
C THR A 88 10.13 13.66 -8.86
N LYS A 89 10.27 13.15 -7.64
CA LYS A 89 9.21 13.20 -6.62
C LYS A 89 8.92 14.63 -6.16
N ALA A 90 9.96 15.47 -6.02
CA ALA A 90 9.84 16.90 -5.71
C ALA A 90 8.98 17.59 -6.76
N GLN A 91 9.29 17.37 -8.05
CA GLN A 91 8.52 17.94 -9.14
C GLN A 91 7.05 17.49 -9.11
N TRP A 92 6.79 16.20 -8.91
CA TRP A 92 5.41 15.69 -8.82
C TRP A 92 4.63 16.32 -7.67
N ILE A 93 5.23 16.39 -6.48
CA ILE A 93 4.59 16.96 -5.29
C ILE A 93 4.28 18.46 -5.51
N LEU A 94 5.20 19.21 -6.11
CA LEU A 94 4.98 20.63 -6.42
C LEU A 94 3.92 20.84 -7.50
N ASP A 95 3.91 20.04 -8.57
CA ASP A 95 2.87 20.09 -9.61
C ASP A 95 1.49 19.83 -8.99
N ILE A 96 1.39 18.78 -8.14
CA ILE A 96 0.16 18.43 -7.43
C ILE A 96 -0.26 19.58 -6.51
N ALA A 97 0.66 20.13 -5.72
CA ALA A 97 0.36 21.21 -4.80
C ALA A 97 -0.13 22.47 -5.53
N LYS A 98 0.48 22.83 -6.65
CA LYS A 98 0.04 23.97 -7.48
C LYS A 98 -1.34 23.75 -8.12
N THR A 99 -1.67 22.51 -8.45
CA THR A 99 -2.94 22.14 -9.08
C THR A 99 -4.07 22.09 -8.05
N ILE A 100 -3.88 21.40 -6.93
CA ILE A 100 -4.91 21.13 -5.91
C ILE A 100 -5.05 22.31 -4.93
N LYS A 101 -3.91 22.92 -4.55
CA LYS A 101 -3.74 24.04 -3.61
C LYS A 101 -4.16 23.77 -2.17
N GLU A 102 -5.41 23.39 -1.95
CA GLU A 102 -5.98 23.23 -0.62
C GLU A 102 -6.16 21.74 -0.29
N ASP A 103 -5.85 21.34 0.95
CA ASP A 103 -5.90 19.93 1.39
C ASP A 103 -7.27 19.28 1.18
N ALA A 104 -8.35 20.07 1.32
CA ALA A 104 -9.72 19.63 1.13
C ALA A 104 -10.05 19.23 -0.32
N ASN A 105 -9.25 19.68 -1.29
CA ASN A 105 -9.46 19.41 -2.72
C ASN A 105 -8.73 18.14 -3.18
N ILE A 106 -8.02 17.42 -2.30
CA ILE A 106 -7.37 16.16 -2.66
C ILE A 106 -8.46 15.17 -3.11
N PRO A 107 -8.41 14.66 -4.36
CA PRO A 107 -9.43 13.74 -4.84
C PRO A 107 -9.35 12.42 -4.07
N LEU A 108 -10.51 11.91 -3.65
CA LEU A 108 -10.62 10.64 -2.92
C LEU A 108 -11.42 9.63 -3.72
N THR A 109 -11.07 9.50 -5.00
CA THR A 109 -11.56 8.49 -5.94
C THR A 109 -10.37 7.84 -6.65
N MET A 110 -10.50 6.60 -7.12
CA MET A 110 -9.41 5.92 -7.84
C MET A 110 -8.96 6.71 -9.07
N SER A 111 -9.90 7.18 -9.89
CA SER A 111 -9.60 7.96 -11.11
C SER A 111 -8.90 9.28 -10.79
N GLY A 112 -9.37 10.00 -9.78
CA GLY A 112 -8.77 11.28 -9.40
C GLY A 112 -7.37 11.12 -8.80
N LEU A 113 -7.17 10.10 -7.95
CA LEU A 113 -5.86 9.81 -7.36
C LEU A 113 -4.86 9.35 -8.42
N THR A 114 -5.24 8.45 -9.32
CA THR A 114 -4.35 7.92 -10.36
C THR A 114 -4.02 8.92 -11.47
N ALA A 115 -4.79 10.02 -11.58
CA ALA A 115 -4.44 11.15 -12.42
C ALA A 115 -3.27 11.99 -11.87
N LEU A 116 -2.96 11.87 -10.57
CA LEU A 116 -1.85 12.57 -9.93
C LEU A 116 -0.52 11.88 -10.25
N LYS A 117 0.46 12.63 -10.75
CA LYS A 117 1.80 12.08 -11.05
C LYS A 117 2.41 11.45 -9.80
N GLY A 118 2.97 10.24 -9.96
CA GLY A 118 3.56 9.49 -8.85
C GLY A 118 2.57 8.67 -8.02
N VAL A 119 1.26 8.75 -8.31
CA VAL A 119 0.23 7.95 -7.64
C VAL A 119 -0.29 6.88 -8.60
N GLY A 120 0.20 5.64 -8.45
CA GLY A 120 -0.35 4.46 -9.14
C GLY A 120 -1.52 3.83 -8.37
N ARG A 121 -2.13 2.77 -8.92
CA ARG A 121 -3.28 2.06 -8.30
C ARG A 121 -3.01 1.58 -6.87
N LYS A 122 -1.85 0.97 -6.61
CA LYS A 122 -1.45 0.56 -5.25
C LYS A 122 -1.48 1.74 -4.28
N SER A 123 -0.88 2.86 -4.67
CA SER A 123 -0.85 4.08 -3.86
C SER A 123 -2.24 4.66 -3.65
N ALA A 124 -3.08 4.69 -4.69
CA ALA A 124 -4.45 5.13 -4.59
C ALA A 124 -5.28 4.25 -3.63
N ASN A 125 -5.16 2.92 -3.72
CA ASN A 125 -5.83 2.00 -2.79
C ASN A 125 -5.39 2.21 -1.33
N VAL A 126 -4.09 2.51 -1.08
CA VAL A 126 -3.62 2.89 0.27
C VAL A 126 -4.33 4.16 0.72
N ILE A 127 -4.35 5.22 -0.10
CA ILE A 127 -4.98 6.49 0.26
C ILE A 127 -6.48 6.31 0.53
N LEU A 128 -7.20 5.58 -0.33
CA LEU A 128 -8.63 5.31 -0.15
C LEU A 128 -8.90 4.55 1.16
N ARG A 129 -8.13 3.51 1.46
CA ARG A 129 -8.25 2.75 2.71
C ARG A 129 -8.04 3.65 3.93
N GLU A 130 -6.92 4.35 3.97
CA GLU A 130 -6.51 5.17 5.13
C GLU A 130 -7.42 6.40 5.33
N THR A 131 -8.19 6.79 4.31
CA THR A 131 -9.20 7.86 4.38
C THR A 131 -10.63 7.34 4.50
N ASN A 132 -10.80 6.05 4.82
CA ASN A 132 -12.09 5.37 5.02
C ASN A 132 -13.05 5.51 3.82
N LYS A 133 -12.50 5.48 2.60
CA LYS A 133 -13.31 5.41 1.37
C LYS A 133 -13.57 3.96 0.97
N PRO A 134 -14.67 3.69 0.24
CA PRO A 134 -14.94 2.37 -0.28
C PRO A 134 -13.75 1.83 -1.09
N ALA A 135 -13.43 0.55 -0.90
CA ALA A 135 -12.39 -0.10 -1.69
C ALA A 135 -12.82 -0.24 -3.15
N GLU A 136 -12.01 0.31 -4.05
CA GLU A 136 -12.12 0.07 -5.50
C GLU A 136 -11.21 -1.07 -5.98
N GLY A 137 -10.28 -1.51 -5.12
CA GLY A 137 -9.40 -2.63 -5.37
C GLY A 137 -8.61 -3.04 -4.13
N ILE A 138 -7.69 -3.99 -4.32
CA ILE A 138 -6.88 -4.57 -3.25
C ILE A 138 -5.46 -4.00 -3.33
N ILE A 139 -4.91 -3.57 -2.19
CA ILE A 139 -3.51 -3.12 -2.10
C ILE A 139 -2.59 -4.30 -2.44
N ALA A 140 -1.84 -4.19 -3.54
CA ALA A 140 -0.88 -5.20 -3.99
C ALA A 140 0.56 -4.63 -3.93
N ASP A 141 1.17 -4.65 -2.75
CA ASP A 141 2.57 -4.26 -2.57
C ASP A 141 3.52 -5.47 -2.77
N LEU A 142 4.83 -5.25 -2.57
CA LEU A 142 5.83 -6.33 -2.71
C LEU A 142 5.60 -7.52 -1.76
N HIS A 143 4.95 -7.29 -0.62
CA HIS A 143 4.63 -8.34 0.34
C HIS A 143 3.44 -9.15 -0.17
N VAL A 144 2.39 -8.48 -0.64
CA VAL A 144 1.22 -9.14 -1.24
C VAL A 144 1.60 -9.93 -2.49
N ILE A 145 2.42 -9.33 -3.37
CA ILE A 145 2.97 -9.98 -4.58
C ILE A 145 3.69 -11.29 -4.23
N ARG A 146 4.42 -11.34 -3.11
CA ARG A 146 5.11 -12.56 -2.65
C ARG A 146 4.17 -13.54 -1.94
N VAL A 147 3.30 -13.04 -1.08
CA VAL A 147 2.59 -13.88 -0.10
C VAL A 147 1.30 -14.46 -0.67
N ALA A 148 0.56 -13.74 -1.51
CA ALA A 148 -0.69 -14.25 -2.06
C ALA A 148 -0.50 -15.55 -2.89
N PRO A 149 0.53 -15.66 -3.76
CA PRO A 149 0.83 -16.93 -4.44
C PRO A 149 1.30 -18.03 -3.49
N ARG A 150 2.07 -17.69 -2.45
CA ARG A 150 2.50 -18.67 -1.44
C ARG A 150 1.33 -19.28 -0.67
N ILE A 151 0.31 -18.49 -0.34
CA ILE A 151 -0.92 -19.01 0.28
C ILE A 151 -1.66 -19.92 -0.72
N GLY A 152 -1.56 -19.65 -2.02
CA GLY A 152 -2.26 -20.38 -3.08
C GLY A 152 -3.49 -19.64 -3.63
N ILE A 153 -3.68 -18.36 -3.28
CA ILE A 153 -4.86 -17.58 -3.72
C ILE A 153 -4.80 -17.33 -5.22
N ILE A 154 -3.62 -16.96 -5.72
CA ILE A 154 -3.38 -16.60 -7.13
C ILE A 154 -2.10 -17.27 -7.64
N LYS A 155 -1.88 -17.24 -8.95
CA LYS A 155 -0.60 -17.63 -9.55
C LYS A 155 0.46 -16.53 -9.33
N GLU A 156 1.72 -16.92 -9.42
CA GLU A 156 2.84 -15.97 -9.31
C GLU A 156 2.80 -14.90 -10.41
N SER A 157 3.05 -13.65 -10.02
CA SER A 157 3.18 -12.51 -10.93
C SER A 157 4.07 -11.45 -10.27
N LYS A 158 4.91 -10.77 -11.06
CA LYS A 158 5.68 -9.61 -10.59
C LYS A 158 4.95 -8.28 -10.81
N ASP A 159 3.85 -8.29 -11.57
CA ASP A 159 3.04 -7.11 -11.85
C ASP A 159 1.96 -6.96 -10.77
N GLY A 160 2.07 -5.90 -9.97
CA GLY A 160 1.11 -5.56 -8.91
C GLY A 160 -0.30 -5.27 -9.42
N ASN A 161 -0.46 -4.70 -10.62
CA ASN A 161 -1.79 -4.46 -11.19
C ASN A 161 -2.45 -5.77 -11.59
N LYS A 162 -1.67 -6.74 -12.08
CA LYS A 162 -2.16 -8.09 -12.35
C LYS A 162 -2.54 -8.80 -11.06
N VAL A 163 -1.69 -8.74 -10.03
CA VAL A 163 -1.96 -9.32 -8.70
C VAL A 163 -3.24 -8.74 -8.09
N GLU A 164 -3.44 -7.42 -8.15
CA GLU A 164 -4.67 -6.76 -7.69
C GLU A 164 -5.90 -7.34 -8.41
N LYS A 165 -5.87 -7.41 -9.75
CA LYS A 165 -6.99 -7.91 -10.55
C LYS A 165 -7.30 -9.38 -10.26
N ASP A 166 -6.27 -10.23 -10.23
CA ASP A 166 -6.44 -11.66 -9.97
C ASP A 166 -7.01 -11.88 -8.55
N LEU A 167 -6.58 -11.10 -7.54
CA LEU A 167 -7.16 -11.14 -6.19
C LEU A 167 -8.61 -10.66 -6.16
N MET A 168 -8.95 -9.59 -6.88
CA MET A 168 -10.33 -9.07 -6.95
C MET A 168 -11.30 -10.05 -7.62
N GLN A 169 -10.82 -10.90 -8.54
CA GLN A 169 -11.64 -11.93 -9.17
C GLN A 169 -11.97 -13.09 -8.22
N ILE A 170 -11.09 -13.38 -7.26
CA ILE A 170 -11.19 -14.55 -6.39
C ILE A 170 -11.77 -14.21 -5.02
N LEU A 171 -11.42 -13.04 -4.46
CA LEU A 171 -11.77 -12.67 -3.10
C LEU A 171 -13.08 -11.86 -3.06
N PRO A 172 -13.95 -12.09 -2.06
CA PRO A 172 -15.21 -11.37 -1.97
C PRO A 172 -14.99 -9.88 -1.65
N LYS A 173 -15.82 -9.02 -2.23
CA LYS A 173 -15.61 -7.55 -2.23
C LYS A 173 -15.63 -6.93 -0.82
N ASN A 174 -16.38 -7.52 0.11
CA ASN A 174 -16.50 -7.07 1.49
C ASN A 174 -15.18 -7.05 2.27
N ILE A 175 -14.17 -7.85 1.87
CA ILE A 175 -12.87 -7.90 2.56
C ILE A 175 -11.77 -7.09 1.86
N TRP A 176 -12.02 -6.49 0.70
CA TRP A 176 -10.98 -5.85 -0.12
C TRP A 176 -10.23 -4.73 0.59
N SER A 177 -10.91 -3.93 1.43
CA SER A 177 -10.32 -2.81 2.16
C SER A 177 -9.27 -3.26 3.19
N GLU A 178 -9.37 -4.49 3.71
CA GLU A 178 -8.49 -4.98 4.77
C GLU A 178 -7.50 -6.02 4.28
N ILE A 179 -7.90 -6.90 3.34
CA ILE A 179 -7.13 -8.10 3.05
C ILE A 179 -5.75 -7.81 2.47
N GLY A 180 -5.62 -6.79 1.61
CA GLY A 180 -4.32 -6.39 1.06
C GLY A 180 -3.33 -5.97 2.15
N MET A 181 -3.78 -5.18 3.13
CA MET A 181 -2.94 -4.79 4.27
C MET A 181 -2.68 -5.95 5.23
N ALA A 182 -3.67 -6.82 5.47
CA ALA A 182 -3.48 -8.01 6.31
C ALA A 182 -2.40 -8.94 5.72
N ILE A 183 -2.43 -9.19 4.42
CA ILE A 183 -1.41 -9.97 3.71
C ILE A 183 -0.05 -9.24 3.75
N SER A 184 -0.03 -7.91 3.56
CA SER A 184 1.21 -7.13 3.67
C SER A 184 1.85 -7.26 5.05
N PHE A 185 1.07 -7.11 6.13
CA PHE A 185 1.57 -7.30 7.49
C PHE A 185 2.04 -8.73 7.76
N LEU A 186 1.28 -9.74 7.31
CA LEU A 186 1.73 -11.14 7.39
C LEU A 186 3.09 -11.31 6.69
N GLY A 187 3.27 -10.72 5.51
CA GLY A 187 4.52 -10.77 4.76
C GLY A 187 5.68 -10.02 5.42
N ARG A 188 5.40 -8.97 6.21
CA ARG A 188 6.42 -8.22 6.95
C ARG A 188 6.87 -8.96 8.21
N GLU A 189 5.93 -9.60 8.91
CA GLU A 189 6.14 -10.18 10.23
C GLU A 189 6.51 -11.68 10.18
N THR A 190 5.82 -12.45 9.33
CA THR A 190 5.86 -13.93 9.36
C THR A 190 6.33 -14.53 8.03
N CYS A 191 5.65 -14.20 6.93
CA CYS A 191 5.95 -14.74 5.59
C CYS A 191 7.03 -13.91 4.87
N ARG A 192 8.19 -13.75 5.54
CA ARG A 192 9.41 -13.12 5.01
C ARG A 192 10.03 -13.97 3.88
N PRO A 193 11.05 -13.48 3.15
CA PRO A 193 11.75 -14.29 2.15
C PRO A 193 12.15 -15.68 2.66
N LYS A 194 12.72 -15.73 3.89
CA LYS A 194 12.78 -16.93 4.73
C LYS A 194 11.59 -16.92 5.71
N PRO A 195 10.49 -17.65 5.44
CA PRO A 195 9.27 -17.55 6.22
C PRO A 195 9.35 -18.34 7.52
N LYS A 196 8.56 -17.94 8.51
CA LYS A 196 8.35 -18.67 9.77
C LYS A 196 7.07 -19.51 9.69
N CYS A 197 7.06 -20.53 8.83
CA CYS A 197 5.82 -21.23 8.48
C CYS A 197 5.15 -21.92 9.69
N ILE A 198 5.93 -22.49 10.60
CA ILE A 198 5.43 -23.16 11.81
C ILE A 198 4.63 -22.20 12.72
N GLU A 199 4.98 -20.91 12.72
CA GLU A 199 4.31 -19.86 13.51
C GLU A 199 3.18 -19.15 12.73
N CYS A 200 2.91 -19.57 11.49
CA CYS A 200 2.00 -18.85 10.60
C CYS A 200 0.54 -19.20 10.87
N LEU A 201 -0.30 -18.16 11.02
CA LEU A 201 -1.74 -18.31 11.23
C LEU A 201 -2.50 -18.96 10.07
N LEU A 202 -1.85 -19.12 8.91
CA LEU A 202 -2.42 -19.72 7.72
C LEU A 202 -1.69 -21.01 7.32
N ALA A 203 -0.84 -21.59 8.19
CA ALA A 203 -0.02 -22.75 7.86
C ALA A 203 -0.87 -23.90 7.27
N ASP A 204 -1.98 -24.24 7.91
CA ASP A 204 -2.86 -25.36 7.53
C ASP A 204 -3.46 -25.23 6.12
N ILE A 205 -3.60 -24.01 5.61
CA ILE A 205 -4.20 -23.74 4.29
C ILE A 205 -3.17 -23.27 3.25
N CYS A 206 -1.90 -23.11 3.64
CA CYS A 206 -0.88 -22.46 2.81
C CYS A 206 -0.26 -23.45 1.83
N LEU A 207 -0.45 -23.22 0.53
CA LEU A 207 0.14 -24.05 -0.52
C LEU A 207 1.65 -24.22 -0.35
N TYR A 208 2.39 -23.13 -0.16
CA TYR A 208 3.85 -23.15 0.00
C TYR A 208 4.32 -23.98 1.20
N TYR A 209 3.59 -23.95 2.31
CA TYR A 209 3.96 -24.75 3.48
C TYR A 209 3.83 -26.24 3.20
N ASN A 210 2.74 -26.61 2.51
CA ASN A 210 2.41 -28.00 2.21
C ASN A 210 3.24 -28.62 1.06
N THR A 211 3.96 -27.81 0.27
CA THR A 211 4.75 -28.32 -0.86
C THR A 211 6.26 -28.10 -0.73
N GLU A 212 6.71 -27.07 -0.01
CA GLU A 212 8.12 -26.67 0.04
C GLU A 212 8.76 -26.80 1.43
N VAL A 213 7.98 -27.09 2.48
CA VAL A 213 8.48 -27.11 3.87
C VAL A 213 8.27 -28.45 4.56
N ILE A 214 7.11 -29.06 4.37
CA ILE A 214 6.83 -30.46 4.74
C ILE A 214 7.13 -31.33 3.52
#